data_AF-A0A369PVZ3-F1
#
_entry.id   AF-A0A369PVZ3-F1
#
_cell.length_a   1.000
_cell.length_b   1.000
_cell.length_c   1.000
_cell.angle_alpha   90.00
_cell.angle_beta   90.00
_cell.angle_gamma   90.00
#
_symmetry.space_group_name_H-M   'P 1'
#
loop_
_entity.id
_entity.type
_entity.pdbx_description
1 polymer ?
#
loop_
_entity_poly.entity_id
_entity_poly.type
_entity_poly.pdbx_seq_one_letter_code
_entity_poly.pdbx_strand_id
1 'polypeptide(L)' 'MSIEELKIEIAKKVFETDDENLLVRVETILSNINSENDILPEKVKQGINKGLEQAKQGKLIPFNEVKKRLSEKWN' A
#
# COMPACT_ATOMS: atom_id res chain seq x y z
N MET A 1 -16.77 18.92 -19.49
CA MET A 1 -17.27 17.60 -19.06
C MET A 1 -17.55 17.69 -17.57
N SER A 2 -18.73 17.32 -17.12
CA SER A 2 -19.07 17.23 -15.69
C SER A 2 -18.46 15.98 -15.06
N ILE A 3 -18.47 15.94 -13.71
CA ILE A 3 -18.01 14.76 -12.97
C ILE A 3 -18.89 13.55 -13.29
N GLU A 4 -20.19 13.77 -13.46
CA GLU A 4 -21.17 12.76 -13.82
C GLU A 4 -20.89 12.18 -15.21
N GLU A 5 -20.59 13.04 -16.18
CA GLU A 5 -20.22 12.64 -17.54
C GLU A 5 -18.92 11.80 -17.54
N LEU A 6 -17.92 12.20 -16.75
CA LEU A 6 -16.66 11.47 -16.62
C LEU A 6 -16.86 10.07 -16.01
N LYS A 7 -17.69 9.95 -14.97
CA LYS A 7 -18.01 8.65 -14.34
C LYS A 7 -18.66 7.69 -15.34
N ILE A 8 -19.59 8.20 -16.15
CA ILE A 8 -20.27 7.41 -17.20
C ILE A 8 -19.26 6.96 -18.25
N GLU A 9 -18.34 7.82 -18.67
CA GLU A 9 -17.31 7.46 -19.66
C GLU A 9 -16.36 6.37 -19.15
N ILE A 10 -15.93 6.46 -17.90
CA ILE A 10 -15.09 5.42 -17.27
C ILE A 10 -15.85 4.09 -17.18
N ALA A 11 -17.11 4.12 -16.74
CA ALA A 11 -17.92 2.92 -16.65
C ALA A 11 -18.06 2.21 -18.01
N LYS A 12 -18.31 2.97 -19.09
CA LYS A 12 -18.38 2.42 -20.46
C LYS A 12 -17.08 1.72 -20.85
N LYS A 13 -15.94 2.37 -20.66
CA LYS A 13 -14.62 1.79 -20.98
C LYS A 13 -14.34 0.51 -20.19
N VAL A 14 -14.81 0.43 -18.94
CA VAL A 14 -14.71 -0.78 -18.12
C VAL A 14 -15.61 -1.90 -18.63
N PHE A 15 -16.83 -1.60 -19.08
CA PHE A 15 -17.72 -2.61 -19.65
C PHE A 15 -17.29 -3.11 -21.04
N GLU A 16 -16.58 -2.28 -21.80
CA GLU A 16 -16.13 -2.59 -23.17
C GLU A 16 -14.78 -3.31 -23.22
N THR A 17 -14.05 -3.39 -22.10
CA THR A 17 -12.72 -4.02 -22.06
C THR A 17 -12.78 -5.46 -21.58
N ASP A 18 -12.18 -6.36 -22.34
CA ASP A 18 -12.00 -7.77 -21.96
C ASP A 18 -10.61 -8.06 -21.37
N ASP A 19 -9.75 -7.04 -21.21
CA ASP A 19 -8.41 -7.20 -20.61
C ASP A 19 -8.53 -7.31 -19.08
N GLU A 20 -8.55 -8.55 -18.60
CA GLU A 20 -8.61 -8.88 -17.17
C GLU A 20 -7.51 -8.19 -16.35
N ASN A 21 -6.29 -8.05 -16.89
CA ASN A 21 -5.20 -7.38 -16.16
C ASN A 21 -5.46 -5.89 -15.97
N LEU A 22 -6.09 -5.24 -16.95
CA LEU A 22 -6.48 -3.85 -16.86
C LEU A 22 -7.63 -3.67 -15.86
N LEU A 23 -8.62 -4.57 -15.88
CA LEU A 23 -9.75 -4.56 -14.94
C LEU A 23 -9.30 -4.72 -13.48
N VAL A 24 -8.41 -5.66 -13.20
CA VAL A 24 -7.84 -5.87 -11.84
C VAL A 24 -7.10 -4.62 -11.35
N ARG A 25 -6.37 -3.93 -12.22
CA ARG A 25 -5.69 -2.68 -11.86
C ARG A 25 -6.67 -1.56 -11.55
N VAL A 26 -7.74 -1.42 -12.35
CA VAL A 26 -8.79 -0.42 -12.12
C VAL A 26 -9.49 -0.69 -10.79
N GLU A 27 -9.87 -1.95 -10.51
CA GLU A 27 -10.45 -2.36 -9.23
C GLU A 27 -9.54 -2.02 -8.05
N THR A 28 -8.25 -2.34 -8.16
CA THR A 28 -7.25 -2.05 -7.12
C THR A 28 -7.18 -0.55 -6.84
N ILE A 29 -7.06 0.28 -7.88
CA ILE A 29 -6.97 1.73 -7.74
C ILE A 29 -8.25 2.29 -7.08
N LEU A 30 -9.42 1.85 -7.53
CA LEU A 30 -10.72 2.34 -7.02
C LEU A 30 -11.00 1.84 -5.59
N SER A 31 -10.52 0.66 -5.22
CA SER A 31 -10.66 0.09 -3.87
C SER A 31 -9.68 0.70 -2.87
N ASN A 32 -8.50 1.14 -3.33
CA ASN A 32 -7.44 1.67 -2.48
C ASN A 32 -7.53 3.19 -2.24
N ILE A 33 -8.59 3.85 -2.71
CA ILE A 33 -8.85 5.28 -2.47
C ILE A 33 -8.90 5.63 -0.96
N ASN A 34 -9.11 4.64 -0.08
CA ASN A 34 -9.12 4.82 1.37
C ASN A 34 -7.87 4.29 2.10
N SER A 35 -6.86 3.75 1.40
CA SER A 35 -5.64 3.23 2.05
C SER A 35 -4.42 4.09 1.70
N GLU A 36 -4.04 4.98 2.62
CA GLU A 36 -2.83 5.83 2.57
C GLU A 36 -1.52 5.06 2.26
N ASN A 37 -1.54 3.73 2.40
CA ASN A 37 -0.40 2.85 2.15
C ASN A 37 0.03 2.76 0.68
N ASP A 38 -0.83 3.12 -0.29
CA ASP A 38 -0.58 2.79 -1.70
C ASP A 38 0.34 3.77 -2.44
N ILE A 39 0.59 4.96 -1.87
CA ILE A 39 1.51 5.99 -2.38
C ILE A 39 2.98 5.65 -2.04
N LEU A 40 3.22 4.70 -1.13
CA LEU A 40 4.57 4.37 -0.69
C LEU A 40 5.33 3.60 -1.77
N PRO A 41 6.64 3.86 -1.96
CA PRO A 41 7.47 3.03 -2.83
C PRO A 41 7.41 1.56 -2.41
N GLU A 42 7.46 0.64 -3.37
CA GLU A 42 7.33 -0.80 -3.13
C GLU A 42 8.29 -1.32 -2.03
N LYS A 43 9.53 -0.82 -2.02
CA LYS A 43 10.52 -1.13 -0.98
C LYS A 43 10.05 -0.78 0.44
N VAL A 44 9.30 0.30 0.58
CA VAL A 44 8.73 0.75 1.86
C VAL A 44 7.58 -0.16 2.26
N LYS A 45 6.68 -0.51 1.33
CA LYS A 45 5.58 -1.47 1.57
C LYS A 45 6.12 -2.81 2.05
N GLN A 46 7.17 -3.33 1.41
CA GLN A 46 7.85 -4.56 1.80
C GLN A 46 8.46 -4.48 3.20
N GLY A 47 9.06 -3.34 3.55
CA GLY A 47 9.61 -3.11 4.90
C GLY A 47 8.54 -3.15 5.98
N ILE A 48 7.39 -2.51 5.74
CA ILE A 48 6.24 -2.51 6.66
C ILE A 48 5.71 -3.94 6.83
N ASN A 49 5.44 -4.64 5.73
CA ASN A 49 4.93 -6.02 5.77
C ASN A 49 5.88 -6.95 6.54
N LYS A 50 7.19 -6.83 6.31
CA LYS A 50 8.20 -7.59 7.06
C LYS A 50 8.15 -7.30 8.56
N GLY A 51 8.00 -6.04 8.95
CA GLY A 51 7.87 -5.65 10.37
C GLY A 51 6.61 -6.24 11.02
N LEU A 52 5.48 -6.22 10.31
CA LEU A 52 4.23 -6.84 10.76
C LEU A 52 4.38 -8.36 10.94
N GLU A 53 5.02 -9.05 10.01
CA GLU A 53 5.29 -10.49 10.14
C GLU A 53 6.23 -10.82 11.31
N GLN A 54 7.27 -10.00 11.54
CA GLN A 54 8.13 -10.14 12.70
C GLN A 54 7.36 -9.94 14.01
N ALA A 55 6.42 -9.00 14.05
CA ALA A 55 5.56 -8.77 15.21
C ALA A 55 4.69 -9.98 15.53
N LYS A 56 4.03 -10.56 14.51
CA LYS A 56 3.23 -11.80 14.65
C LYS A 56 4.05 -12.97 15.17
N GLN A 57 5.32 -13.03 14.79
CA GLN A 57 6.27 -14.06 15.22
C GLN A 57 6.92 -13.75 16.59
N GLY A 58 6.53 -12.67 17.27
CA GLY A 58 7.12 -12.27 18.56
C GLY A 58 8.57 -11.80 18.46
N LYS A 59 9.07 -11.48 17.26
CA LYS A 59 10.46 -11.05 16.99
C LYS A 59 10.66 -9.55 17.20
N LEU A 60 9.93 -8.96 18.15
CA LEU A 60 10.08 -7.56 18.53
C LEU A 60 11.14 -7.43 19.61
N ILE A 61 11.78 -6.26 19.64
CA ILE A 61 12.70 -5.88 20.73
C ILE A 61 12.10 -4.70 21.50
N PRO A 62 12.26 -4.64 22.83
CA PRO A 62 11.79 -3.52 23.62
C PRO A 62 12.42 -2.20 23.18
N PHE A 63 11.63 -1.12 23.19
CA PHE A 63 12.07 0.20 22.77
C PHE A 63 13.34 0.70 23.50
N ASN A 64 13.44 0.44 24.81
CA ASN A 64 14.61 0.82 25.60
C ASN A 64 15.90 0.15 25.12
N GLU A 65 15.80 -1.10 24.65
CA GLU A 65 16.94 -1.85 24.12
C GLU A 65 17.38 -1.30 22.75
N VAL A 66 16.43 -0.95 21.88
CA VAL A 66 16.71 -0.28 20.60
C VAL A 66 17.48 1.01 20.84
N LYS A 67 16.99 1.84 21.76
CA LYS A 67 17.59 3.15 22.08
C LYS A 67 19.05 2.99 22.55
N LYS A 68 19.30 2.06 23.46
CA LYS A 68 20.65 1.74 23.96
C LYS A 68 21.60 1.34 22.83
N ARG A 69 21.20 0.39 21.97
CA ARG A 69 22.03 -0.08 20.85
C ARG A 69 22.35 1.03 19.84
N LEU A 70 21.39 1.92 19.57
CA LEU A 70 21.61 3.05 18.66
C LEU A 70 22.58 4.07 19.24
N SER A 71 22.47 4.40 20.54
CA SER A 71 23.43 5.29 21.19
C SER A 71 24.84 4.70 21.22
N GLU A 72 24.99 3.39 21.41
CA GLU A 72 26.31 2.73 21.42
C GLU A 72 26.95 2.64 20.03
N LYS A 73 26.13 2.56 18.97
CA LYS A 73 26.62 2.41 17.59
C LYS A 73 27.03 3.72 16.92
N TRP A 74 26.41 4.83 17.33
CA TRP A 74 26.58 6.14 16.70
C TRP A 74 27.14 7.23 17.63
N ASN A 75 27.59 6.84 18.83
CA ASN A 75 28.52 7.62 19.67
C ASN A 75 29.96 7.25 19.33
#